data_AF-A0A968IW69-F1
#
_entry.id   AF-A0A968IW69-F1
#
_cell.length_a   1.000
_cell.length_b   1.000
_cell.length_c   1.000
_cell.angle_alpha   90.00
_cell.angle_beta   90.00
_cell.angle_gamma   90.00
#
_symmetry.space_group_name_H-M   'P 1'
#
loop_
_entity.id
_entity.type
_entity.pdbx_description
1 polymer ?
#
loop_
_entity_poly.entity_id
_entity_poly.type
_entity_poly.pdbx_seq_one_letter_code
_entity_poly.pdbx_strand_id
1 'polypeptide(L)'
;MTNNIYYINFMERKLLTSVDSDNFKREFKISKILIDNWIYWIASEIITLFQSQKPVNIKVDNIIQVLDFDRDCGFSSLLEELNNKKQELEHSISPQHSEIREILELYFYDIISFQIRDLSQDLHLEFSDLLKNLIDVQFDQASPKNLIVFLKELIQKLTYKRGELETKKRFYIEREKSAWKSFEKLSEQSDKNMWKAVKIALESKLESERRSCISFIVAELIQICQSYSISVKRTFTLLEQIKQSLQDKNSLNIIVSIPVFSLLKKISADEQEKLLEIWIGGLKLNHWGNSPASWQAIEQKLIANIEPLAYSIFSEFEALFVDYL
;
A
#
# COMPACT_ATOMS: atom_id res chain seq x y z
N MET A 1 41.58 1.95 10.85
CA MET A 1 41.72 1.08 9.66
C MET A 1 43.10 0.40 9.64
N THR A 2 43.48 -0.35 10.67
CA THR A 2 44.88 -0.85 10.79
C THR A 2 45.02 -2.27 11.33
N ASN A 3 43.91 -3.03 11.44
CA ASN A 3 43.95 -4.43 11.93
C ASN A 3 43.91 -5.51 10.83
N ASN A 4 43.79 -5.13 9.54
CA ASN A 4 43.68 -6.11 8.44
C ASN A 4 45.02 -6.70 7.95
N ILE A 5 46.14 -6.02 8.19
CA ILE A 5 47.44 -6.45 7.62
C ILE A 5 48.08 -7.58 8.45
N TYR A 6 47.76 -7.68 9.75
CA TYR A 6 48.29 -8.74 10.60
C TYR A 6 47.59 -10.10 10.41
N TYR A 7 46.36 -10.12 9.89
CA TYR A 7 45.58 -11.36 9.75
C TYR A 7 45.88 -12.13 8.45
N ILE A 8 46.21 -11.44 7.35
CA ILE A 8 46.66 -12.07 6.10
C ILE A 8 47.95 -12.87 6.34
N ASN A 9 48.89 -12.29 7.09
CA ASN A 9 50.14 -12.95 7.48
C ASN A 9 49.95 -14.18 8.41
N PHE A 10 48.83 -14.26 9.14
CA PHE A 10 48.57 -15.40 10.04
C PHE A 10 48.02 -16.62 9.27
N MET A 11 47.21 -16.39 8.23
CA MET A 11 46.72 -17.46 7.35
C MET A 11 47.83 -18.00 6.43
N GLU A 12 48.70 -17.13 5.90
CA GLU A 12 49.86 -17.56 5.11
C GLU A 12 50.83 -18.44 5.92
N ARG A 13 51.08 -18.11 7.19
CA ARG A 13 52.09 -18.83 7.99
C ARG A 13 51.64 -20.18 8.57
N LYS A 14 50.34 -20.45 8.71
CA LYS A 14 49.84 -21.75 9.19
C LYS A 14 49.51 -22.75 8.09
N LEU A 15 49.33 -22.29 6.85
CA LEU A 15 49.15 -23.17 5.69
C LEU A 15 50.47 -23.60 5.03
N LEU A 16 51.60 -22.92 5.34
CA LEU A 16 52.89 -23.10 4.65
C LEU A 16 54.04 -23.67 5.50
N THR A 17 53.77 -24.39 6.60
CA THR A 17 54.83 -25.15 7.27
C THR A 17 54.68 -26.65 7.04
N SER A 18 55.62 -27.14 6.23
CA SER A 18 55.95 -28.53 5.85
C SER A 18 54.88 -29.29 5.05
N VAL A 19 55.11 -29.46 3.75
CA VAL A 19 55.30 -30.76 3.07
C VAL A 19 55.83 -30.50 1.65
N ASP A 20 56.73 -31.37 1.20
CA ASP A 20 57.46 -31.38 -0.07
C ASP A 20 56.66 -31.01 -1.33
N SER A 21 57.34 -30.30 -2.22
CA SER A 21 56.81 -29.58 -3.39
C SER A 21 56.43 -30.43 -4.61
N ASP A 22 56.43 -31.76 -4.54
CA ASP A 22 56.34 -32.58 -5.76
C ASP A 22 55.13 -33.52 -5.86
N ASN A 23 54.07 -33.38 -5.04
CA ASN A 23 52.89 -34.25 -5.18
C ASN A 23 51.51 -33.69 -4.79
N PHE A 24 51.34 -32.38 -4.73
CA PHE A 24 50.07 -31.77 -4.32
C PHE A 24 49.14 -31.41 -5.49
N LYS A 25 48.74 -32.41 -6.28
CA LYS A 25 47.34 -32.40 -6.76
C LYS A 25 46.45 -32.91 -5.63
N ARG A 26 46.36 -32.15 -4.53
CA ARG A 26 45.27 -32.37 -3.58
C ARG A 26 44.01 -31.94 -4.31
N GLU A 27 43.18 -32.90 -4.71
CA GLU A 27 41.78 -32.61 -5.01
C GLU A 27 41.22 -31.84 -3.82
N PHE A 28 40.98 -30.54 -4.03
CA PHE A 28 40.41 -29.69 -3.01
C PHE A 28 38.96 -30.12 -2.85
N LYS A 29 38.69 -31.06 -1.93
CA LYS A 29 37.32 -31.51 -1.67
C LYS A 29 36.59 -30.37 -0.98
N ILE A 30 35.60 -29.83 -1.69
CA ILE A 30 34.77 -28.75 -1.16
C ILE A 30 34.13 -29.22 0.15
N SER A 31 34.37 -28.46 1.22
CA SER A 31 33.73 -28.72 2.50
C SER A 31 32.22 -28.53 2.35
N LYS A 32 31.45 -29.59 2.57
CA LYS A 32 29.98 -29.54 2.54
C LYS A 32 29.44 -28.44 3.45
N ILE A 33 30.04 -28.30 4.64
CA ILE A 33 29.67 -27.25 5.60
C ILE A 33 29.83 -25.86 4.98
N LEU A 34 30.89 -25.63 4.20
CA LEU A 34 31.13 -24.32 3.59
C LEU A 34 30.10 -23.99 2.51
N ILE A 35 29.79 -24.96 1.63
CA ILE A 35 28.75 -24.80 0.59
C ILE A 35 27.38 -24.58 1.23
N ASP A 36 27.00 -25.38 2.22
CA ASP A 36 25.72 -25.27 2.90
C ASP A 36 25.55 -23.85 3.49
N ASN A 37 26.61 -23.30 4.12
CA ASN A 37 26.58 -21.93 4.62
C ASN A 37 26.48 -20.88 3.51
N TRP A 38 27.11 -21.09 2.35
CA TRP A 38 26.95 -20.21 1.19
C TRP A 38 25.51 -20.22 0.67
N ILE A 39 24.90 -21.41 0.55
CA ILE A 39 23.51 -21.56 0.12
C ILE A 39 22.58 -20.78 1.05
N TYR A 40 22.70 -20.97 2.36
CA TYR A 40 21.86 -20.27 3.34
C TYR A 40 22.09 -18.75 3.33
N TRP A 41 23.34 -18.31 3.18
CA TRP A 41 23.66 -16.89 3.08
C TRP A 41 23.07 -16.26 1.81
N ILE A 42 23.27 -16.86 0.64
CA ILE A 42 22.69 -16.39 -0.64
C ILE A 42 21.17 -16.31 -0.55
N ALA A 43 20.53 -17.35 0.02
CA ALA A 43 19.09 -17.36 0.24
C ALA A 43 18.62 -16.22 1.14
N SER A 44 19.33 -15.96 2.23
CA SER A 44 19.02 -14.87 3.16
C SER A 44 19.15 -13.49 2.51
N GLU A 45 20.15 -13.28 1.66
CA GLU A 45 20.31 -12.04 0.88
C GLU A 45 19.17 -11.85 -0.11
N ILE A 46 18.78 -12.90 -0.85
CA ILE A 46 17.64 -12.87 -1.76
C ILE A 46 16.34 -12.50 -1.02
N ILE A 47 16.08 -13.10 0.13
CA ILE A 47 14.90 -12.77 0.95
C ILE A 47 14.94 -11.31 1.41
N THR A 48 16.11 -10.80 1.79
CA THR A 48 16.28 -9.39 2.17
C THR A 48 15.98 -8.44 1.01
N LEU A 49 16.38 -8.82 -0.21
CA LEU A 49 16.06 -8.09 -1.43
C LEU A 49 14.56 -8.14 -1.75
N PHE A 50 13.91 -9.31 -1.66
CA PHE A 50 12.45 -9.44 -1.82
C PHE A 50 11.70 -8.47 -0.91
N GLN A 51 12.12 -8.38 0.35
CA GLN A 51 11.48 -7.54 1.34
C GLN A 51 11.57 -6.03 1.04
N SER A 52 12.64 -5.54 0.40
CA SER A 52 12.98 -4.10 0.46
C SER A 52 13.50 -3.44 -0.82
N GLN A 53 13.90 -4.19 -1.85
CA GLN A 53 14.63 -3.66 -2.99
C GLN A 53 13.80 -2.72 -3.88
N LYS A 54 12.53 -3.06 -4.13
CA LYS A 54 11.69 -2.37 -5.13
C LYS A 54 10.87 -1.26 -4.46
N PRO A 55 11.06 0.02 -4.84
CA PRO A 55 10.31 1.14 -4.26
C PRO A 55 8.87 1.20 -4.79
N VAL A 56 8.03 1.95 -4.09
CA VAL A 56 6.73 2.40 -4.63
C VAL A 56 6.99 3.64 -5.49
N ASN A 57 6.46 3.65 -6.72
CA ASN A 57 6.74 4.68 -7.72
C ASN A 57 5.72 5.83 -7.72
N ILE A 58 4.62 5.69 -7.00
CA ILE A 58 3.60 6.74 -6.84
C ILE A 58 3.67 7.38 -5.45
N LYS A 59 3.52 8.70 -5.41
CA LYS A 59 3.39 9.44 -4.14
C LYS A 59 1.94 9.39 -3.66
N VAL A 60 1.76 9.27 -2.34
CA VAL A 60 0.42 9.27 -1.72
C VAL A 60 -0.35 10.56 -2.06
N ASP A 61 0.32 11.72 -2.09
CA ASP A 61 -0.32 12.99 -2.46
C ASP A 61 -0.96 12.98 -3.84
N ASN A 62 -0.33 12.31 -4.82
CA ASN A 62 -0.88 12.22 -6.16
C ASN A 62 -2.19 11.42 -6.16
N ILE A 63 -2.29 10.37 -5.34
CA ILE A 63 -3.52 9.57 -5.21
C ILE A 63 -4.64 10.42 -4.61
N ILE A 64 -4.35 11.15 -3.54
CA ILE A 64 -5.32 12.03 -2.88
C ILE A 64 -5.80 13.14 -3.82
N GLN A 65 -4.89 13.70 -4.63
CA GLN A 65 -5.24 14.71 -5.65
C GLN A 65 -6.12 14.12 -6.74
N VAL A 66 -5.80 12.92 -7.25
CA VAL A 66 -6.57 12.26 -8.31
C VAL A 66 -7.98 11.87 -7.85
N LEU A 67 -8.16 11.48 -6.59
CA LEU A 67 -9.47 11.18 -6.02
C LEU A 67 -10.36 12.42 -5.84
N ASP A 68 -9.79 13.64 -5.93
CA ASP A 68 -10.46 14.95 -5.85
C ASP A 68 -11.83 14.96 -5.15
N PHE A 69 -11.81 14.77 -3.83
CA PHE A 69 -13.03 14.71 -3.01
C PHE A 69 -13.80 16.05 -2.91
N ASP A 70 -13.28 17.12 -3.51
CA ASP A 70 -13.91 18.44 -3.52
C ASP A 70 -14.53 18.77 -4.89
N ARG A 71 -14.32 17.93 -5.92
CA ARG A 71 -14.94 18.08 -7.25
C ARG A 71 -16.46 18.03 -7.18
N ASP A 72 -17.12 18.77 -8.06
CA ASP A 72 -18.57 18.69 -8.21
C ASP A 72 -18.94 17.41 -8.98
N CYS A 73 -19.72 16.56 -8.33
CA CYS A 73 -20.09 15.23 -8.81
C CYS A 73 -21.58 15.17 -9.18
N GLY A 74 -22.08 16.21 -9.85
CA GLY A 74 -23.52 16.34 -10.15
C GLY A 74 -24.36 16.87 -8.98
N PHE A 75 -23.74 17.41 -7.93
CA PHE A 75 -24.50 18.05 -6.85
C PHE A 75 -25.01 19.43 -7.25
N SER A 76 -24.35 20.12 -8.20
CA SER A 76 -24.86 21.40 -8.71
C SER A 76 -26.22 21.28 -9.40
N SER A 77 -26.51 20.18 -10.11
CA SER A 77 -27.82 19.98 -10.74
C SER A 77 -28.92 19.75 -9.70
N LEU A 78 -28.62 19.04 -8.60
CA LEU A 78 -29.55 18.90 -7.48
C LEU A 78 -29.85 20.24 -6.80
N LEU A 79 -28.85 21.11 -6.70
CA LEU A 79 -29.03 22.46 -6.17
C LEU A 79 -29.92 23.30 -7.09
N GLU A 80 -29.75 23.18 -8.41
CA GLU A 80 -30.61 23.84 -9.38
C GLU A 80 -32.06 23.37 -9.24
N GLU A 81 -32.29 22.06 -9.11
CA GLU A 81 -33.61 21.47 -8.89
C GLU A 81 -34.27 21.99 -7.61
N LEU A 82 -33.53 22.04 -6.51
CA LEU A 82 -33.99 22.64 -5.24
C LEU A 82 -34.33 24.12 -5.38
N ASN A 83 -33.52 24.88 -6.15
CA ASN A 83 -33.79 26.30 -6.39
C ASN A 83 -35.04 26.51 -7.26
N ASN A 84 -35.28 25.64 -8.25
CA ASN A 84 -36.50 25.67 -9.04
C ASN A 84 -37.71 25.40 -8.16
N LYS A 85 -37.64 24.40 -7.28
CA LYS A 85 -38.74 24.11 -6.34
C LYS A 85 -39.01 25.28 -5.39
N LYS A 86 -37.94 25.91 -4.90
CA LYS A 86 -38.05 27.13 -4.08
C LYS A 86 -38.75 28.25 -4.86
N GLN A 87 -38.38 28.50 -6.12
CA GLN A 87 -39.00 29.54 -6.94
C GLN A 87 -40.48 29.27 -7.20
N GLU A 88 -40.90 28.02 -7.43
CA GLU A 88 -42.32 27.66 -7.55
C GLU A 88 -43.11 28.08 -6.30
N LEU A 89 -42.57 27.80 -5.11
CA LEU A 89 -43.21 28.17 -3.84
C LEU A 89 -43.26 29.68 -3.65
N GLU A 90 -42.21 30.40 -4.05
CA GLU A 90 -42.12 31.87 -3.98
C GLU A 90 -43.19 32.56 -4.83
N HIS A 91 -43.57 31.98 -5.98
CA HIS A 91 -44.61 32.51 -6.87
C HIS A 91 -46.01 31.95 -6.59
N SER A 92 -46.14 30.95 -5.72
CA SER A 92 -47.42 30.33 -5.40
C SER A 92 -48.24 31.19 -4.43
N ILE A 93 -49.55 31.30 -4.66
CA ILE A 93 -50.48 32.11 -3.84
C ILE A 93 -50.76 31.45 -2.46
N SER A 94 -50.33 30.19 -2.26
CA SER A 94 -50.96 29.27 -1.30
C SER A 94 -50.25 28.97 0.02
N PRO A 95 -48.92 28.91 0.17
CA PRO A 95 -48.39 28.38 1.42
C PRO A 95 -48.35 29.48 2.48
N GLN A 96 -48.98 29.21 3.62
CA GLN A 96 -48.64 29.94 4.85
C GLN A 96 -47.14 29.76 5.10
N HIS A 97 -46.43 30.80 5.55
CA HIS A 97 -44.97 30.73 5.74
C HIS A 97 -44.55 29.55 6.65
N SER A 98 -45.44 29.10 7.54
CA SER A 98 -45.27 27.93 8.41
C SER A 98 -45.14 26.59 7.66
N GLU A 99 -45.69 26.47 6.46
CA GLU A 99 -45.73 25.21 5.69
C GLU A 99 -44.58 25.07 4.68
N ILE A 100 -43.91 26.18 4.34
CA ILE A 100 -42.84 26.21 3.31
C ILE A 100 -41.71 25.24 3.65
N ARG A 101 -41.31 25.21 4.93
CA ARG A 101 -40.24 24.32 5.41
C ARG A 101 -40.62 22.86 5.24
N GLU A 102 -41.84 22.49 5.64
CA GLU A 102 -42.33 21.11 5.56
C GLU A 102 -42.40 20.64 4.10
N ILE A 103 -42.93 21.47 3.20
CA ILE A 103 -42.99 21.15 1.77
C ILE A 103 -41.58 20.92 1.18
N LEU A 104 -40.62 21.77 1.53
CA LEU A 104 -39.24 21.63 1.05
C LEU A 104 -38.52 20.44 1.67
N GLU A 105 -38.78 20.13 2.95
CA GLU A 105 -38.23 18.95 3.60
C GLU A 105 -38.79 17.66 2.96
N LEU A 106 -40.09 17.58 2.71
CA LEU A 106 -40.72 16.46 2.00
C LEU A 106 -40.14 16.30 0.59
N TYR A 107 -40.06 17.39 -0.19
CA TYR A 107 -39.46 17.35 -1.54
C TYR A 107 -38.02 16.83 -1.50
N PHE A 108 -37.23 17.26 -0.51
CA PHE A 108 -35.86 16.81 -0.35
C PHE A 108 -35.79 15.30 -0.07
N TYR A 109 -36.66 14.77 0.82
CA TYR A 109 -36.63 13.36 1.18
C TYR A 109 -37.16 12.46 0.06
N ASP A 110 -38.21 12.88 -0.64
CA ASP A 110 -38.87 12.05 -1.65
C ASP A 110 -38.12 12.03 -2.98
N ILE A 111 -37.50 13.15 -3.38
CA ILE A 111 -36.90 13.30 -4.71
C ILE A 111 -35.37 13.41 -4.61
N ILE A 112 -34.88 14.45 -3.93
CA ILE A 112 -33.44 14.76 -3.93
C ILE A 112 -32.63 13.64 -3.25
N SER A 113 -33.14 13.08 -2.15
CA SER A 113 -32.44 12.03 -1.40
C SER A 113 -32.30 10.73 -2.21
N PHE A 114 -33.24 10.45 -3.12
CA PHE A 114 -33.13 9.34 -4.05
C PHE A 114 -32.01 9.58 -5.06
N GLN A 115 -31.96 10.76 -5.69
CA GLN A 115 -30.90 11.12 -6.64
C GLN A 115 -29.51 11.18 -5.97
N ILE A 116 -29.42 11.67 -4.72
CA ILE A 116 -28.17 11.63 -3.93
C ILE A 116 -27.69 10.20 -3.76
N ARG A 117 -28.59 9.24 -3.52
CA ARG A 117 -28.24 7.83 -3.36
C ARG A 117 -27.63 7.26 -4.64
N ASP A 118 -28.23 7.53 -5.79
CA ASP A 118 -27.74 7.06 -7.09
C ASP A 118 -26.36 7.66 -7.38
N LEU A 119 -26.21 8.99 -7.23
CA LEU A 119 -24.91 9.66 -7.38
C LEU A 119 -23.86 9.11 -6.40
N SER A 120 -24.25 8.80 -5.17
CA SER A 120 -23.34 8.22 -4.18
C SER A 120 -22.87 6.83 -4.57
N GLN A 121 -23.70 6.02 -5.24
CA GLN A 121 -23.30 4.69 -5.71
C GLN A 121 -22.32 4.79 -6.88
N ASP A 122 -22.59 5.66 -7.84
CA ASP A 122 -21.71 5.89 -8.99
C ASP A 122 -20.33 6.38 -8.54
N LEU A 123 -20.30 7.35 -7.61
CA LEU A 123 -19.04 7.85 -7.05
C LEU A 123 -18.30 6.80 -6.24
N HIS A 124 -19.01 5.95 -5.52
CA HIS A 124 -18.40 4.85 -4.78
C HIS A 124 -17.67 3.89 -5.73
N LEU A 125 -18.31 3.50 -6.83
CA LEU A 125 -17.72 2.62 -7.83
C LEU A 125 -16.51 3.27 -8.49
N GLU A 126 -16.65 4.51 -8.95
CA GLU A 126 -15.57 5.25 -9.61
C GLU A 126 -14.33 5.38 -8.72
N PHE A 127 -14.50 5.85 -7.48
CA PHE A 127 -13.37 6.02 -6.56
C PHE A 127 -12.77 4.69 -6.12
N SER A 128 -13.58 3.66 -5.93
CA SER A 128 -13.08 2.32 -5.58
C SER A 128 -12.22 1.74 -6.69
N ASP A 129 -12.68 1.82 -7.93
CA ASP A 129 -11.97 1.29 -9.10
C ASP A 129 -10.70 2.09 -9.36
N LEU A 130 -10.77 3.41 -9.28
CA LEU A 130 -9.60 4.29 -9.42
C LEU A 130 -8.52 3.97 -8.36
N LEU A 131 -8.93 3.84 -7.10
CA LEU A 131 -8.01 3.50 -6.01
C LEU A 131 -7.38 2.12 -6.19
N LYS A 132 -8.18 1.10 -6.52
CA LYS A 132 -7.70 -0.26 -6.76
C LYS A 132 -6.68 -0.28 -7.89
N ASN A 133 -6.99 0.34 -9.04
CA ASN A 133 -6.07 0.42 -10.17
C ASN A 133 -4.74 1.08 -9.81
N LEU A 134 -4.77 2.17 -9.02
CA LEU A 134 -3.56 2.84 -8.57
C LEU A 134 -2.73 1.99 -7.59
N ILE A 135 -3.39 1.23 -6.71
CA ILE A 135 -2.72 0.35 -5.75
C ILE A 135 -2.17 -0.90 -6.44
N ASP A 136 -2.96 -1.58 -7.28
CA ASP A 136 -2.62 -2.85 -7.93
C ASP A 136 -1.31 -2.75 -8.72
N VAL A 137 -1.14 -1.66 -9.49
CA VAL A 137 0.10 -1.42 -10.24
C VAL A 137 1.32 -1.37 -9.31
N GLN A 138 1.19 -0.74 -8.15
CA GLN A 138 2.28 -0.70 -7.17
C GLN A 138 2.42 -2.02 -6.43
N PHE A 139 1.31 -2.69 -6.17
CA PHE A 139 1.25 -3.95 -5.45
C PHE A 139 1.99 -5.05 -6.19
N ASP A 140 2.00 -5.05 -7.51
CA ASP A 140 2.74 -6.04 -8.30
C ASP A 140 4.23 -5.73 -8.45
N GLN A 141 4.62 -4.47 -8.28
CA GLN A 141 5.96 -3.98 -8.63
C GLN A 141 6.85 -3.68 -7.43
N ALA A 142 6.27 -3.27 -6.30
CA ALA A 142 7.02 -2.81 -5.14
C ALA A 142 7.25 -3.94 -4.12
N SER A 143 8.29 -3.81 -3.32
CA SER A 143 8.59 -4.77 -2.26
C SER A 143 7.64 -4.63 -1.07
N PRO A 144 7.36 -5.72 -0.32
CA PRO A 144 6.41 -5.71 0.78
C PRO A 144 6.66 -4.63 1.84
N LYS A 145 7.92 -4.38 2.23
CA LYS A 145 8.25 -3.36 3.23
C LYS A 145 7.85 -1.96 2.77
N ASN A 146 8.13 -1.64 1.51
CA ASN A 146 7.83 -0.32 0.94
C ASN A 146 6.32 -0.13 0.76
N LEU A 147 5.60 -1.19 0.34
CA LEU A 147 4.13 -1.18 0.28
C LEU A 147 3.48 -0.99 1.64
N ILE A 148 3.99 -1.60 2.71
CA ILE A 148 3.45 -1.40 4.06
C ILE A 148 3.56 0.07 4.48
N VAL A 149 4.70 0.71 4.22
CA VAL A 149 4.91 2.13 4.53
C VAL A 149 3.95 3.00 3.72
N PHE A 150 3.87 2.77 2.42
CA PHE A 150 2.99 3.49 1.51
C PHE A 150 1.51 3.37 1.89
N LEU A 151 1.02 2.14 2.12
CA LEU A 151 -0.38 1.90 2.50
C LEU A 151 -0.71 2.52 3.86
N LYS A 152 0.23 2.50 4.82
CA LYS A 152 0.05 3.17 6.12
C LYS A 152 -0.10 4.68 5.94
N GLU A 153 0.73 5.30 5.13
CA GLU A 153 0.63 6.74 4.83
C GLU A 153 -0.68 7.08 4.11
N LEU A 154 -1.08 6.28 3.12
CA LEU A 154 -2.33 6.47 2.39
C LEU A 154 -3.55 6.36 3.30
N ILE A 155 -3.61 5.34 4.17
CA ILE A 155 -4.67 5.20 5.18
C ILE A 155 -4.70 6.42 6.11
N GLN A 156 -3.55 6.93 6.53
CA GLN A 156 -3.47 8.10 7.38
C GLN A 156 -4.03 9.35 6.68
N LYS A 157 -3.67 9.59 5.41
CA LYS A 157 -4.19 10.75 4.65
C LYS A 157 -5.69 10.65 4.38
N LEU A 158 -6.19 9.46 4.03
CA LEU A 158 -7.63 9.23 3.86
C LEU A 158 -8.38 9.45 5.19
N THR A 159 -7.83 8.99 6.32
CA THR A 159 -8.41 9.21 7.65
C THR A 159 -8.48 10.70 7.99
N TYR A 160 -7.41 11.45 7.69
CA TYR A 160 -7.41 12.91 7.86
C TYR A 160 -8.47 13.57 6.99
N LYS A 161 -8.55 13.23 5.70
CA LYS A 161 -9.53 13.78 4.77
C LYS A 161 -10.97 13.50 5.21
N ARG A 162 -11.23 12.30 5.73
CA ARG A 162 -12.52 11.97 6.35
C ARG A 162 -12.85 12.88 7.53
N GLY A 163 -11.88 13.14 8.40
CA GLY A 163 -12.02 14.09 9.52
C GLY A 163 -12.35 15.52 9.06
N GLU A 164 -11.73 15.99 7.96
CA GLU A 164 -12.06 17.28 7.36
C GLU A 164 -13.51 17.32 6.84
N LEU A 165 -13.94 16.26 6.14
CA LEU A 165 -15.29 16.14 5.60
C LEU A 165 -16.35 16.14 6.70
N GLU A 166 -16.12 15.41 7.81
CA GLU A 166 -17.01 15.40 8.96
C GLU A 166 -17.08 16.76 9.67
N THR A 167 -15.96 17.48 9.75
CA THR A 167 -15.92 18.83 10.29
C THR A 167 -16.74 19.79 9.42
N LYS A 168 -16.54 19.75 8.10
CA LYS A 168 -17.32 20.55 7.13
C LYS A 168 -18.80 20.20 7.19
N LYS A 169 -19.17 18.91 7.26
CA LYS A 169 -20.55 18.45 7.42
C LYS A 169 -21.23 19.10 8.61
N ARG A 170 -20.60 19.07 9.80
CA ARG A 170 -21.15 19.71 11.01
C ARG A 170 -21.35 21.22 10.83
N PHE A 171 -20.40 21.90 10.19
CA PHE A 171 -20.54 23.32 9.87
C PHE A 171 -21.79 23.60 9.02
N TYR A 172 -22.04 22.80 7.97
CA TYR A 172 -23.22 22.98 7.14
C TYR A 172 -24.54 22.64 7.84
N ILE A 173 -24.56 21.62 8.71
CA ILE A 173 -25.73 21.32 9.55
C ILE A 173 -26.08 22.50 10.45
N GLU A 174 -25.11 23.13 11.11
CA GLU A 174 -25.37 24.29 11.96
C GLU A 174 -25.77 25.52 11.15
N ARG A 175 -25.18 25.69 9.95
CA ARG A 175 -25.56 26.75 9.01
C ARG A 175 -27.00 26.59 8.52
N GLU A 176 -27.45 25.36 8.22
CA GLU A 176 -28.84 25.06 7.87
C GLU A 176 -29.79 25.45 9.01
N LYS A 177 -29.52 25.00 10.25
CA LYS A 177 -30.35 25.32 11.42
C LYS A 177 -30.45 26.83 11.64
N SER A 178 -29.33 27.55 11.50
CA SER A 178 -29.31 29.01 11.64
C SER A 178 -30.13 29.71 10.54
N ALA A 179 -30.07 29.19 9.31
CA ALA A 179 -30.84 29.70 8.19
C ALA A 179 -32.35 29.48 8.40
N TRP A 180 -32.78 28.31 8.88
CA TRP A 180 -34.19 28.07 9.21
C TRP A 180 -34.72 28.97 10.32
N LYS A 181 -33.96 29.18 11.40
CA LYS A 181 -34.33 30.15 12.45
C LYS A 181 -34.46 31.58 11.91
N SER A 182 -33.58 31.96 10.98
CA SER A 182 -33.65 33.27 10.33
C SER A 182 -34.87 33.38 9.43
N PHE A 183 -35.22 32.31 8.70
CA PHE A 183 -36.43 32.24 7.91
C PHE A 183 -37.69 32.42 8.77
N GLU A 184 -37.82 31.70 9.89
CA GLU A 184 -38.96 31.81 10.81
C GLU A 184 -39.14 33.27 11.30
N LYS A 185 -38.06 33.88 11.79
CA LYS A 185 -38.09 35.28 12.27
C LYS A 185 -38.43 36.30 11.17
N LEU A 186 -37.87 36.14 9.98
CA LEU A 186 -38.11 37.06 8.85
C LEU A 186 -39.52 36.88 8.27
N SER A 187 -40.06 35.67 8.35
CA SER A 187 -41.42 35.35 7.91
C SER A 187 -42.49 36.01 8.80
N GLU A 188 -42.29 36.03 10.12
CA GLU A 188 -43.15 36.79 11.06
C GLU A 188 -43.16 38.29 10.74
N GLN A 189 -42.05 38.80 10.20
CA GLN A 189 -41.87 40.21 9.83
C GLN A 189 -42.26 40.51 8.37
N SER A 190 -42.68 39.50 7.60
CA SER A 190 -42.96 39.62 6.16
C SER A 190 -41.79 40.23 5.35
N ASP A 191 -40.54 39.95 5.75
CA ASP A 191 -39.35 40.45 5.07
C ASP A 191 -39.01 39.57 3.84
N LYS A 192 -38.84 40.19 2.67
CA LYS A 192 -38.41 39.54 1.42
C LYS A 192 -37.10 38.75 1.55
N ASN A 193 -36.24 39.11 2.50
CA ASN A 193 -35.00 38.39 2.79
C ASN A 193 -35.23 36.95 3.30
N MET A 194 -36.45 36.59 3.69
CA MET A 194 -36.79 35.21 4.09
C MET A 194 -36.40 34.18 3.02
N TRP A 195 -36.59 34.48 1.73
CA TRP A 195 -36.25 33.58 0.62
C TRP A 195 -34.75 33.41 0.41
N LYS A 196 -33.94 34.38 0.87
CA LYS A 196 -32.48 34.24 0.94
C LYS A 196 -32.09 33.27 2.05
N ALA A 197 -32.78 33.32 3.20
CA ALA A 197 -32.57 32.36 4.28
C ALA A 197 -32.93 30.93 3.83
N VAL A 198 -34.04 30.74 3.12
CA VAL A 198 -34.42 29.44 2.52
C VAL A 198 -33.34 28.93 1.57
N LYS A 199 -32.85 29.77 0.64
CA LYS A 199 -31.77 29.38 -0.27
C LYS A 199 -30.53 28.89 0.47
N ILE A 200 -30.10 29.62 1.51
CA ILE A 200 -28.95 29.22 2.33
C ILE A 200 -29.21 27.90 3.05
N ALA A 201 -30.43 27.66 3.55
CA ALA A 201 -30.80 26.40 4.19
C ALA A 201 -30.69 25.23 3.21
N LEU A 202 -31.25 25.35 2.00
CA LEU A 202 -31.20 24.31 0.97
C LEU A 202 -29.76 24.01 0.51
N GLU A 203 -28.95 25.05 0.25
CA GLU A 203 -27.53 24.90 -0.07
C GLU A 203 -26.77 24.17 1.04
N SER A 204 -27.05 24.53 2.30
CA SER A 204 -26.37 23.94 3.45
C SER A 204 -26.80 22.49 3.67
N LYS A 205 -28.09 22.17 3.50
CA LYS A 205 -28.60 20.80 3.60
C LYS A 205 -27.95 19.90 2.56
N LEU A 206 -27.97 20.31 1.29
CA LEU A 206 -27.39 19.55 0.19
C LEU A 206 -25.89 19.33 0.38
N GLU A 207 -25.15 20.37 0.78
CA GLU A 207 -23.72 20.26 1.02
C GLU A 207 -23.42 19.37 2.23
N SER A 208 -24.25 19.37 3.27
CA SER A 208 -24.10 18.44 4.39
C SER A 208 -24.27 16.97 3.97
N GLU A 209 -25.23 16.68 3.10
CA GLU A 209 -25.46 15.34 2.54
C GLU A 209 -24.32 14.92 1.63
N ARG A 210 -23.86 15.82 0.74
CA ARG A 210 -22.67 15.58 -0.09
C ARG A 210 -21.46 15.17 0.75
N ARG A 211 -21.17 15.91 1.82
CA ARG A 211 -20.04 15.58 2.71
C ARG A 211 -20.26 14.26 3.45
N SER A 212 -21.51 13.92 3.79
CA SER A 212 -21.87 12.63 4.37
C SER A 212 -21.57 11.47 3.41
N CYS A 213 -22.02 11.57 2.15
CA CYS A 213 -21.77 10.57 1.11
C CYS A 213 -20.27 10.39 0.86
N ILE A 214 -19.53 11.49 0.66
CA ILE A 214 -18.09 11.41 0.41
C ILE A 214 -17.34 10.86 1.63
N SER A 215 -17.71 11.24 2.85
CA SER A 215 -17.13 10.69 4.09
C SER A 215 -17.34 9.17 4.21
N PHE A 216 -18.52 8.69 3.85
CA PHE A 216 -18.83 7.26 3.80
C PHE A 216 -17.96 6.55 2.76
N ILE A 217 -17.84 7.09 1.54
CA ILE A 217 -16.99 6.51 0.50
C ILE A 217 -15.53 6.47 0.95
N VAL A 218 -15.00 7.54 1.56
CA VAL A 218 -13.63 7.56 2.09
C VAL A 218 -13.43 6.47 3.15
N ALA A 219 -14.43 6.16 3.97
CA ALA A 219 -14.36 5.05 4.92
C ALA A 219 -14.19 3.69 4.21
N GLU A 220 -14.92 3.46 3.12
CA GLU A 220 -14.79 2.25 2.30
C GLU A 220 -13.43 2.18 1.58
N LEU A 221 -12.92 3.31 1.06
CA LEU A 221 -11.57 3.39 0.49
C LEU A 221 -10.48 3.02 1.51
N ILE A 222 -10.65 3.41 2.78
CA ILE A 222 -9.76 3.00 3.87
C ILE A 222 -9.81 1.47 4.06
N GLN A 223 -11.00 0.85 4.01
CA GLN A 223 -11.13 -0.61 4.12
C GLN A 223 -10.41 -1.33 2.97
N ILE A 224 -10.53 -0.83 1.74
CA ILE A 224 -9.78 -1.34 0.59
C ILE A 224 -8.27 -1.33 0.91
N CYS A 225 -7.73 -0.17 1.32
CA CYS A 225 -6.31 -0.05 1.67
C CYS A 225 -5.89 -1.00 2.81
N GLN A 226 -6.76 -1.22 3.80
CA GLN A 226 -6.50 -2.14 4.90
C GLN A 226 -6.42 -3.59 4.42
N SER A 227 -7.28 -4.01 3.50
CA SER A 227 -7.23 -5.35 2.92
C SER A 227 -5.91 -5.60 2.18
N TYR A 228 -5.46 -4.65 1.36
CA TYR A 228 -4.12 -4.72 0.75
C TYR A 228 -3.03 -4.78 1.82
N SER A 229 -3.11 -3.93 2.86
CA SER A 229 -2.11 -3.88 3.93
C SER A 229 -2.01 -5.22 4.68
N ILE A 230 -3.12 -5.88 4.95
CA ILE A 230 -3.16 -7.20 5.58
C ILE A 230 -2.47 -8.23 4.70
N SER A 231 -2.76 -8.24 3.39
CA SER A 231 -2.11 -9.14 2.43
C SER A 231 -0.59 -8.97 2.45
N VAL A 232 -0.09 -7.73 2.30
CA VAL A 232 1.35 -7.47 2.29
C VAL A 232 1.99 -7.83 3.62
N LYS A 233 1.34 -7.54 4.76
CA LYS A 233 1.86 -7.90 6.09
C LYS A 233 2.02 -9.41 6.25
N ARG A 234 1.08 -10.21 5.76
CA ARG A 234 1.20 -11.68 5.80
C ARG A 234 2.42 -12.14 5.00
N THR A 235 2.60 -11.60 3.80
CA THR A 235 3.79 -11.86 2.97
C THR A 235 5.07 -11.45 3.70
N PHE A 236 5.11 -10.25 4.28
CA PHE A 236 6.27 -9.75 4.99
C PHE A 236 6.63 -10.65 6.19
N THR A 237 5.64 -11.05 7.00
CA THR A 237 5.84 -11.99 8.11
C THR A 237 6.36 -13.35 7.63
N LEU A 238 5.83 -13.86 6.53
CA LEU A 238 6.31 -15.10 5.92
C LEU A 238 7.79 -14.99 5.53
N LEU A 239 8.19 -13.88 4.90
CA LEU A 239 9.59 -13.65 4.52
C LEU A 239 10.50 -13.50 5.75
N GLU A 240 10.05 -12.86 6.82
CA GLU A 240 10.78 -12.77 8.09
C GLU A 240 11.00 -14.16 8.72
N GLN A 241 10.01 -15.05 8.67
CA GLN A 241 10.15 -16.43 9.15
C GLN A 241 11.21 -17.21 8.37
N ILE A 242 11.17 -17.11 7.03
CA ILE A 242 12.18 -17.73 6.16
C ILE A 242 13.57 -17.19 6.49
N LYS A 243 13.70 -15.86 6.60
CA LYS A 243 14.96 -15.21 6.91
C LYS A 243 15.54 -15.68 8.25
N GLN A 244 14.71 -15.73 9.29
CA GLN A 244 15.13 -16.21 10.60
C GLN A 244 15.60 -17.68 10.52
N SER A 245 14.85 -18.54 9.84
CA SER A 245 15.23 -19.95 9.70
C SER A 245 16.56 -20.14 8.96
N LEU A 246 16.80 -19.37 7.90
CA LEU A 246 18.06 -19.39 7.16
C LEU A 246 19.24 -18.90 8.02
N GLN A 247 19.02 -17.88 8.84
CA GLN A 247 20.02 -17.36 9.78
C GLN A 247 20.36 -18.39 10.86
N ASP A 248 19.35 -19.08 11.40
CA ASP A 248 19.56 -20.13 12.42
C ASP A 248 20.33 -21.34 11.86
N LYS A 249 20.20 -21.62 10.56
CA LYS A 249 20.93 -22.69 9.84
C LYS A 249 22.36 -22.28 9.46
N ASN A 250 22.66 -20.98 9.45
CA ASN A 250 23.98 -20.47 9.16
C ASN A 250 24.88 -20.59 10.41
N SER A 251 25.81 -21.54 10.36
CA SER A 251 26.69 -21.90 11.49
C SER A 251 27.99 -21.09 11.52
N LEU A 252 28.30 -20.35 10.46
CA LEU A 252 29.54 -19.60 10.30
C LEU A 252 29.26 -18.09 10.30
N ASN A 253 29.12 -17.51 11.49
CA ASN A 253 28.83 -16.08 11.71
C ASN A 253 29.84 -15.08 11.06
N ILE A 254 31.01 -15.53 10.57
CA ILE A 254 32.12 -14.63 10.19
C ILE A 254 32.80 -15.00 8.85
N ILE A 255 32.73 -16.26 8.38
CA ILE A 255 33.68 -16.77 7.36
C ILE A 255 33.25 -16.57 5.90
N VAL A 256 31.97 -16.31 5.59
CA VAL A 256 31.47 -16.24 4.20
C VAL A 256 31.68 -14.86 3.53
N SER A 257 32.33 -13.91 4.22
CA SER A 257 32.50 -12.52 3.76
C SER A 257 33.77 -12.23 2.93
N ILE A 258 34.53 -13.25 2.50
CA ILE A 258 35.76 -13.08 1.69
C ILE A 258 35.52 -13.63 0.26
N PRO A 259 36.12 -13.04 -0.78
CA PRO A 259 35.65 -11.94 -1.61
C PRO A 259 34.70 -12.41 -2.73
N VAL A 260 33.47 -12.84 -2.41
CA VAL A 260 32.47 -13.26 -3.43
C VAL A 260 31.84 -12.05 -4.16
N PHE A 261 32.23 -10.83 -3.81
CA PHE A 261 31.61 -9.59 -4.32
C PHE A 261 31.63 -9.46 -5.85
N SER A 262 32.64 -10.01 -6.54
CA SER A 262 32.70 -10.01 -8.01
C SER A 262 31.68 -10.97 -8.64
N LEU A 263 31.35 -12.08 -7.97
CA LEU A 263 30.44 -13.11 -8.45
C LEU A 263 28.99 -12.91 -7.97
N LEU A 264 28.76 -12.01 -7.01
CA LEU A 264 27.41 -11.60 -6.56
C LEU A 264 26.49 -11.16 -7.69
N LYS A 265 27.04 -10.62 -8.79
CA LYS A 265 26.28 -10.24 -9.98
C LYS A 265 25.51 -11.40 -10.62
N LYS A 266 25.90 -12.65 -10.33
CA LYS A 266 25.21 -13.86 -10.80
C LYS A 266 23.99 -14.22 -9.96
N ILE A 267 23.83 -13.63 -8.78
CA ILE A 267 22.68 -13.85 -7.92
C ILE A 267 21.60 -12.83 -8.30
N SER A 268 20.63 -13.28 -9.08
CA SER A 268 19.49 -12.48 -9.50
C SER A 268 18.29 -12.74 -8.59
N ALA A 269 17.97 -11.79 -7.70
CA ALA A 269 16.76 -11.88 -6.89
C ALA A 269 15.51 -11.96 -7.79
N ASP A 270 15.42 -11.13 -8.83
CA ASP A 270 14.28 -11.13 -9.75
C ASP A 270 14.05 -12.48 -10.45
N GLU A 271 15.12 -13.21 -10.76
CA GLU A 271 15.00 -14.55 -11.32
C GLU A 271 14.45 -15.54 -10.30
N GLN A 272 14.97 -15.50 -9.06
CA GLN A 272 14.50 -16.37 -7.98
C GLN A 272 13.05 -16.07 -7.59
N GLU A 273 12.65 -14.79 -7.63
CA GLU A 273 11.25 -14.36 -7.45
C GLU A 273 10.38 -15.05 -8.50
N LYS A 274 10.70 -14.92 -9.79
CA LYS A 274 9.92 -15.54 -10.88
C LYS A 274 9.84 -17.07 -10.78
N LEU A 275 10.95 -17.74 -10.44
CA LEU A 275 10.96 -19.19 -10.27
C LEU A 275 10.01 -19.65 -9.16
N LEU A 276 9.96 -18.91 -8.05
CA LEU A 276 9.05 -19.17 -6.95
C LEU A 276 7.60 -18.80 -7.30
N GLU A 277 7.36 -17.67 -7.98
CA GLU A 277 6.03 -17.29 -8.45
C GLU A 277 5.43 -18.39 -9.35
N ILE A 278 6.21 -18.90 -10.31
CA ILE A 278 5.78 -20.00 -11.20
C ILE A 278 5.45 -21.25 -10.37
N TRP A 279 6.31 -21.61 -9.41
CA TRP A 279 6.11 -22.80 -8.58
C TRP A 279 4.87 -22.71 -7.69
N ILE A 280 4.55 -21.51 -7.18
CA ILE A 280 3.38 -21.25 -6.31
C ILE A 280 2.08 -21.05 -7.13
N GLY A 281 2.11 -21.31 -8.45
CA GLY A 281 0.93 -21.21 -9.32
C GLY A 281 0.69 -19.82 -9.90
N GLY A 282 1.75 -19.04 -10.08
CA GLY A 282 1.71 -17.69 -10.67
C GLY A 282 1.37 -16.57 -9.69
N LEU A 283 1.31 -16.84 -8.39
CA LEU A 283 1.03 -15.82 -7.38
C LEU A 283 2.21 -14.85 -7.25
N LYS A 284 1.90 -13.55 -7.35
CA LYS A 284 2.87 -12.47 -7.15
C LYS A 284 3.39 -12.41 -5.72
N LEU A 285 4.64 -11.96 -5.56
CA LEU A 285 5.33 -11.89 -4.27
C LEU A 285 4.44 -11.34 -3.14
N ASN A 286 3.78 -10.20 -3.37
CA ASN A 286 2.96 -9.54 -2.34
C ASN A 286 1.69 -10.30 -1.93
N HIS A 287 1.35 -11.39 -2.65
CA HIS A 287 0.28 -12.32 -2.32
C HIS A 287 0.75 -13.64 -1.70
N TRP A 288 2.06 -13.89 -1.56
CA TRP A 288 2.56 -15.17 -1.05
C TRP A 288 2.08 -15.50 0.36
N GLY A 289 1.84 -14.49 1.20
CA GLY A 289 1.25 -14.69 2.54
C GLY A 289 -0.18 -15.24 2.54
N ASN A 290 -0.85 -15.29 1.37
CA ASN A 290 -2.16 -15.93 1.21
C ASN A 290 -2.08 -17.27 0.45
N SER A 291 -0.88 -17.68 0.05
CA SER A 291 -0.66 -18.97 -0.60
C SER A 291 -0.90 -20.13 0.37
N PRO A 292 -1.36 -21.31 -0.09
CA PRO A 292 -1.35 -22.53 0.71
C PRO A 292 0.08 -23.04 1.00
N ALA A 293 1.09 -22.56 0.27
CA ALA A 293 2.48 -22.94 0.51
C ALA A 293 2.96 -22.39 1.86
N SER A 294 3.45 -23.27 2.73
CA SER A 294 4.04 -22.87 4.00
C SER A 294 5.39 -22.17 3.78
N TRP A 295 5.81 -21.36 4.76
CA TRP A 295 7.11 -20.69 4.70
C TRP A 295 8.26 -21.71 4.56
N GLN A 296 8.16 -22.89 5.19
CA GLN A 296 9.15 -23.97 5.06
C GLN A 296 9.24 -24.50 3.63
N ALA A 297 8.10 -24.64 2.95
CA ALA A 297 8.06 -25.15 1.58
C ALA A 297 8.70 -24.14 0.61
N ILE A 298 8.43 -22.85 0.82
CA ILE A 298 9.05 -21.77 0.04
C ILE A 298 10.56 -21.72 0.30
N GLU A 299 10.99 -21.82 1.56
CA GLU A 299 12.40 -21.86 1.92
C GLU A 299 13.13 -23.04 1.25
N GLN A 300 12.57 -24.25 1.36
CA GLN A 300 13.16 -25.45 0.74
C GLN A 300 13.26 -25.30 -0.78
N LYS A 301 12.22 -24.72 -1.41
CA LYS A 301 12.24 -24.50 -2.85
C LYS A 301 13.28 -23.45 -3.25
N LEU A 302 13.42 -22.38 -2.47
CA LEU A 302 14.45 -21.36 -2.69
C LEU A 302 15.85 -21.97 -2.56
N ILE A 303 16.10 -22.75 -1.51
CA ILE A 303 17.36 -23.48 -1.31
C ILE A 303 17.67 -24.38 -2.50
N ALA A 304 16.69 -25.18 -2.96
CA ALA A 304 16.87 -26.08 -4.10
C ALA A 304 17.18 -25.32 -5.41
N ASN A 305 16.63 -24.12 -5.60
CA ASN A 305 16.95 -23.28 -6.75
C ASN A 305 18.35 -22.66 -6.65
N ILE A 306 18.78 -22.31 -5.42
CA ILE A 306 20.09 -21.68 -5.15
C ILE A 306 21.22 -22.69 -5.15
N GLU A 307 20.99 -23.92 -4.73
CA GLU A 307 22.03 -24.94 -4.57
C GLU A 307 22.90 -25.09 -5.84
N PRO A 308 22.35 -25.31 -7.05
CA PRO A 308 23.17 -25.36 -8.27
C PRO A 308 23.96 -24.07 -8.53
N LEU A 309 23.37 -22.91 -8.24
CA LEU A 309 24.02 -21.61 -8.39
C LEU A 309 25.18 -21.45 -7.41
N ALA A 310 25.00 -21.84 -6.15
CA ALA A 310 26.03 -21.78 -5.13
C ALA A 310 27.22 -22.69 -5.48
N TYR A 311 26.96 -23.91 -5.96
CA TYR A 311 28.00 -24.80 -6.46
C TYR A 311 28.76 -24.18 -7.65
N SER A 312 28.05 -23.60 -8.62
CA SER A 312 28.68 -22.94 -9.77
C SER A 312 29.56 -21.76 -9.36
N ILE A 313 29.06 -20.89 -8.47
CA ILE A 313 29.83 -19.73 -7.96
C ILE A 313 31.04 -20.23 -7.18
N PHE A 314 30.89 -21.28 -6.38
CA PHE A 314 31.98 -21.85 -5.60
C PHE A 314 33.08 -22.43 -6.50
N SER A 315 32.72 -23.21 -7.52
CA SER A 315 33.70 -23.77 -8.47
C SER A 315 34.46 -22.70 -9.23
N GLU A 316 33.80 -21.59 -9.60
CA GLU A 316 34.48 -20.45 -10.22
C GLU A 316 35.39 -19.71 -9.25
N PHE A 317 34.95 -19.54 -8.01
CA PHE A 317 35.79 -18.97 -6.95
C PHE A 317 37.05 -19.84 -6.74
N GLU A 318 36.89 -21.15 -6.70
CA GLU A 318 37.99 -22.11 -6.59
C GLU A 318 38.96 -21.96 -7.76
N ALA A 319 38.48 -21.97 -9.01
CA ALA A 319 39.33 -21.78 -10.19
C ALA A 319 40.14 -20.47 -10.11
N LEU A 320 39.50 -19.37 -9.72
CA LEU A 320 40.16 -18.07 -9.59
C LEU A 320 41.17 -18.00 -8.44
N PHE A 321 41.02 -18.80 -7.38
CA PHE A 321 41.92 -18.78 -6.23
C PHE A 321 43.06 -19.80 -6.36
N VAL A 322 42.81 -20.94 -7.00
CA VAL A 322 43.80 -21.99 -7.27
C VAL A 322 44.79 -21.55 -8.34
N ASP A 323 44.38 -20.74 -9.32
CA ASP A 323 45.30 -20.17 -10.32
C ASP A 323 46.26 -19.09 -9.75
N TYR A 324 46.03 -18.64 -8.50
CA TYR A 324 46.84 -17.61 -7.82
C TYR A 324 47.69 -18.15 -6.64
N LEU A 325 47.58 -19.45 -6.31
CA LEU A 325 48.43 -20.15 -5.34
C LEU A 325 49.45 -21.01 -6.08
#